data_AF-A0A947CF19-F1
#
_entry.id   AF-A0A947CF19-F1
#
_cell.length_a   1.000
_cell.length_b   1.000
_cell.length_c   1.000
_cell.angle_alpha   90.00
_cell.angle_beta   90.00
_cell.angle_gamma   90.00
#
_symmetry.space_group_name_H-M   'P 1'
#
loop_
_entity.id
_entity.type
_entity.pdbx_description
1 polymer ?
#
loop_
_entity_poly.entity_id
_entity_poly.type
_entity_poly.pdbx_seq_one_letter_code
_entity_poly.pdbx_strand_id
1 'polypeptide(L)' 'MDPSREQLAALVRQLAVTAPEELDCETVLRHVAAYLEATHADAPVAPELAMIRQHLDVCPSCLEEFEALTRAVESD' A
#
# COMPACT_ATOMS: atom_id res chain seq x y z
N MET A 1 -13.53 17.61 -28.79
CA MET A 1 -12.67 18.36 -27.84
C MET A 1 -11.55 17.44 -27.46
N ASP A 2 -10.30 17.85 -27.71
CA ASP A 2 -9.14 17.10 -27.24
C ASP A 2 -8.83 17.48 -25.78
N PRO A 3 -8.47 16.51 -24.92
CA PRO A 3 -8.11 16.79 -23.54
C PRO A 3 -6.81 17.59 -23.49
N SER A 4 -6.73 18.53 -22.55
CA SER A 4 -5.51 19.28 -22.28
C SER A 4 -4.40 18.36 -21.73
N ARG A 5 -3.15 18.83 -21.81
CA ARG A 5 -1.99 18.13 -21.23
C ARG A 5 -2.16 17.86 -19.73
N GLU A 6 -2.78 18.78 -18.99
CA GLU A 6 -3.05 18.62 -17.55
C GLU A 6 -4.12 17.57 -17.29
N GLN A 7 -5.17 17.53 -18.12
CA GLN A 7 -6.22 16.50 -18.03
C GLN A 7 -5.64 15.11 -18.32
N LEU A 8 -4.75 14.99 -19.32
CA LEU A 8 -4.03 13.75 -19.59
C LEU A 8 -3.11 13.34 -18.44
N ALA A 9 -2.36 14.27 -17.86
CA ALA A 9 -1.47 13.95 -16.73
C ALA A 9 -2.24 13.51 -15.47
N ALA A 10 -3.39 14.12 -15.20
CA ALA A 10 -4.28 13.70 -14.11
C ALA A 10 -4.81 12.28 -14.33
N LEU A 11 -5.28 11.99 -15.55
CA LEU A 11 -5.77 10.66 -15.91
C LEU A 11 -4.69 9.59 -15.79
N VAL A 12 -3.45 9.87 -16.24
CA VAL A 12 -2.32 8.95 -16.09
C VAL A 12 -2.01 8.65 -14.62
N ARG A 13 -2.06 9.66 -13.74
CA ARG A 13 -1.87 9.43 -12.29
C ARG A 13 -2.97 8.54 -11.69
N GLN A 14 -4.21 8.72 -12.14
CA GLN A 14 -5.33 7.90 -11.68
C GLN A 14 -5.25 6.46 -12.19
N LEU A 15 -4.79 6.24 -13.41
CA LEU A 15 -4.57 4.89 -13.95
C LEU A 15 -3.32 4.23 -13.33
N ALA A 16 -2.29 5.00 -13.00
CA ALA A 16 -1.07 4.47 -12.39
C ALA A 16 -1.28 3.88 -11.00
N VAL A 17 -2.37 4.25 -10.31
CA VAL A 17 -2.72 3.70 -8.99
C VAL A 17 -3.66 2.49 -9.09
N THR A 18 -4.24 2.21 -10.26
CA THR A 18 -5.06 1.01 -10.46
C THR A 18 -4.19 -0.19 -10.76
N ALA A 19 -4.39 -1.30 -10.05
CA ALA A 19 -3.77 -2.59 -10.39
C ALA A 19 -4.83 -3.60 -10.87
N PRO A 20 -4.45 -4.52 -11.78
CA PRO A 20 -5.35 -5.60 -12.20
C PRO A 20 -5.71 -6.55 -11.04
N GLU A 21 -4.86 -6.63 -10.02
CA GLU A 21 -5.13 -7.30 -8.75
C GLU A 21 -4.83 -6.33 -7.61
N GLU A 22 -5.88 -5.87 -6.93
CA GLU A 22 -5.78 -5.08 -5.71
C GLU A 22 -6.19 -5.96 -4.53
N LEU A 23 -5.35 -6.00 -3.49
CA LEU A 23 -5.77 -6.61 -2.22
C LEU A 23 -6.90 -5.76 -1.64
N ASP A 24 -7.94 -6.40 -1.11
CA ASP A 24 -8.92 -5.70 -0.30
C ASP A 24 -8.34 -5.37 1.09
N CYS A 25 -9.00 -4.45 1.80
CA CYS A 25 -8.56 -4.03 3.13
C CYS A 25 -8.47 -5.22 4.09
N GLU A 26 -9.40 -6.17 4.04
CA GLU A 26 -9.42 -7.33 4.92
C GLU A 26 -8.17 -8.22 4.73
N THR A 27 -7.81 -8.47 3.47
CA THR A 27 -6.63 -9.27 3.13
C THR A 27 -5.36 -8.54 3.53
N VAL A 28 -5.28 -7.22 3.32
CA VAL A 28 -4.15 -6.41 3.79
C VAL A 28 -3.98 -6.55 5.30
N LEU A 29 -5.04 -6.31 6.08
CA LEU A 29 -4.97 -6.34 7.54
C LEU A 29 -4.61 -7.72 8.09
N ARG A 30 -5.01 -8.81 7.42
CA ARG A 30 -4.60 -10.17 7.79
C ARG A 30 -3.09 -10.41 7.61
N HIS A 31 -2.44 -9.73 6.67
CA HIS A 31 -1.03 -9.92 6.35
C HIS A 31 -0.13 -8.75 6.80
N VAL A 32 -0.70 -7.68 7.35
CA VAL A 32 0.02 -6.44 7.68
C VAL A 32 1.08 -6.64 8.77
N ALA A 33 0.86 -7.55 9.71
CA ALA A 33 1.84 -7.89 10.74
C ALA A 33 3.05 -8.64 10.16
N ALA A 34 2.82 -9.62 9.29
CA ALA A 34 3.90 -10.34 8.61
C ALA A 34 4.70 -9.41 7.67
N TYR A 35 4.01 -8.44 7.05
CA TYR A 35 4.66 -7.36 6.30
C TYR A 35 5.56 -6.51 7.20
N LEU A 36 5.06 -6.06 8.36
CA LEU A 36 5.83 -5.28 9.32
C LEU A 36 7.09 -6.03 9.79
N GLU A 37 6.96 -7.30 10.17
CA GLU A 37 8.08 -8.15 10.58
C GLU A 37 9.16 -8.26 9.49
N ALA A 38 8.74 -8.49 8.24
CA ALA A 38 9.67 -8.56 7.11
C ALA A 38 10.42 -7.23 6.90
N THR A 39 9.73 -6.09 7.07
CA THR A 39 10.35 -4.76 6.97
C THR A 39 11.30 -4.44 8.13
N HIS A 40 11.00 -4.88 9.36
CA HIS A 40 11.87 -4.69 10.52
C HIS A 40 13.14 -5.55 10.47
N ALA A 41 13.08 -6.72 9.84
CA ALA A 41 14.21 -7.64 9.75
C ALA A 41 15.21 -7.29 8.63
N ASP A 42 15.04 -6.17 7.92
CA ASP A 42 15.73 -5.86 6.65
C ASP A 42 15.67 -7.05 5.66
N ALA A 43 14.63 -7.88 5.77
CA ALA A 43 14.48 -9.07 4.96
C ALA A 43 13.96 -8.67 3.56
N PRO A 44 14.34 -9.41 2.51
CA PRO A 44 13.75 -9.20 1.20
C PRO A 44 12.24 -9.43 1.29
N VAL A 45 11.49 -8.35 1.06
CA VAL A 45 10.02 -8.39 1.03
C VAL A 45 9.59 -9.28 -0.14
N ALA A 46 8.84 -10.33 0.17
CA ALA A 46 8.33 -11.24 -0.84
C ALA A 46 7.46 -10.49 -1.86
N PRO A 47 7.45 -10.88 -3.16
CA PRO A 47 6.63 -10.21 -4.17
C PRO A 47 5.13 -10.08 -3.78
N GLU A 48 4.61 -11.06 -3.04
CA GLU A 48 3.24 -11.11 -2.53
C GLU A 48 2.99 -10.02 -1.47
N LEU A 49 4.03 -9.63 -0.74
CA LEU A 49 4.01 -8.55 0.26
C LEU A 49 4.19 -7.16 -0.39
N ALA A 50 4.68 -7.07 -1.63
CA ALA A 50 4.76 -5.81 -2.37
C ALA A 50 3.36 -5.24 -2.70
N MET A 51 2.36 -6.10 -2.85
CA MET A 51 0.96 -5.68 -3.08
C MET A 51 0.35 -5.01 -1.84
N ILE A 52 0.82 -5.36 -0.63
CA ILE A 52 0.42 -4.68 0.61
C ILE A 52 0.93 -3.25 0.58
N ARG A 53 2.20 -3.03 0.20
CA ARG A 53 2.77 -1.69 0.07
C ARG A 53 1.95 -0.82 -0.88
N GLN A 54 1.58 -1.36 -2.03
CA GLN A 54 0.73 -0.66 -2.99
C GLN A 54 -0.62 -0.26 -2.38
N HIS A 55 -1.28 -1.16 -1.64
CA HIS A 55 -2.56 -0.85 -1.01
C HIS A 55 -2.41 0.24 0.07
N LEU A 56 -1.35 0.21 0.87
CA LEU A 56 -1.07 1.26 1.86
C LEU A 56 -0.84 2.63 1.21
N ASP A 57 -0.27 2.67 0.01
CA ASP A 57 -0.05 3.93 -0.73
C ASP A 57 -1.37 4.53 -1.28
N VAL A 58 -2.45 3.75 -1.40
CA VAL A 58 -3.76 4.21 -1.94
C VAL A 58 -4.90 4.26 -0.92
N CYS A 59 -4.78 3.56 0.22
CA CYS A 59 -5.82 3.41 1.22
C CYS A 59 -5.40 4.04 2.57
N PRO A 60 -5.87 5.26 2.90
CA PRO A 60 -5.48 5.95 4.12
C PRO A 60 -5.81 5.20 5.41
N SER A 61 -6.94 4.48 5.46
CA SER A 61 -7.34 3.75 6.66
C SER A 61 -6.38 2.59 6.97
N CYS A 62 -5.97 1.83 5.95
CA CYS A 62 -5.02 0.74 6.13
C CYS A 62 -3.63 1.28 6.49
N LEU A 63 -3.25 2.46 5.97
CA LEU A 63 -2.03 3.13 6.37
C LEU A 63 -2.05 3.52 7.85
N GLU A 64 -3.13 4.14 8.33
CA GLU A 64 -3.27 4.50 9.75
C GLU A 64 -3.15 3.28 10.67
N GLU A 65 -3.76 2.15 10.29
CA GLU A 65 -3.67 0.90 11.03
C GLU A 65 -2.24 0.32 11.03
N PHE A 66 -1.55 0.34 9.89
CA PHE A 66 -0.15 -0.08 9.79
C PHE A 66 0.78 0.77 10.66
N GLU A 67 0.62 2.09 10.63
CA GLU A 67 1.40 2.99 11.48
C GLU A 67 1.11 2.79 12.96
N ALA A 68 -0.15 2.53 13.32
CA ALA A 68 -0.52 2.21 14.70
C ALA A 68 0.13 0.92 15.18
N LEU A 69 0.16 -0.11 14.34
CA LEU A 69 0.85 -1.36 14.62
C LEU A 69 2.37 -1.14 14.78
N THR A 70 2.97 -0.36 13.88
CA THR A 70 4.40 -0.02 13.92
C THR A 70 4.76 0.67 15.24
N ARG A 71 3.99 1.69 15.65
CA ARG A 71 4.21 2.38 16.93
C ARG A 71 4.07 1.46 18.13
N ALA A 72 3.16 0.49 18.09
CA ALA A 72 2.98 -0.48 19.16
C ALA A 72 4.20 -1.40 19.31
N VAL A 73 4.79 -1.83 18.18
CA VAL A 73 6.00 -2.68 18.17
C VAL A 73 7.25 -1.91 18.58
N GLU A 74 7.37 -0.63 18.20
CA GLU A 74 8.51 0.22 18.60
C GLU A 74 8.49 0.65 20.08
N SER A 75 7.33 0.52 20.75
CA SER A 75 7.16 0.90 22.16
C SER A 75 7.45 -0.23 23.15
N ASP A 76 7.85 -1.41 22.66
CA ASP A 76 8.22 -2.61 23.42
C ASP A 76 9.76 -2.80 23.45
#